data_AF-A0AAD8ITV4-F1
#
_entry.id   AF-A0AAD8ITV4-F1
#
_cell.length_a   1.000
_cell.length_b   1.000
_cell.length_c   1.000
_cell.angle_alpha   90.00
_cell.angle_beta   90.00
_cell.angle_gamma   90.00
#
_symmetry.space_group_name_H-M   'P 1'
#
loop_
_entity.id
_entity.type
_entity.pdbx_description
1 polymer ?
#
loop_
_entity_poly.entity_id
_entity_poly.type
_entity_poly.pdbx_seq_one_letter_code
_entity_poly.pdbx_strand_id
1 'polypeptide(L)'
;MAPKPDNVEGIVLNFVNEQNRPLNSQTVADFLQKFNLKKTGIQKALDTLADAGKISFKEYGKQKIYLARQDQFDIPNSEELTRMKEENSNLQAQLDEQKKAVSEVEGEIKSLQSNLTLEEIHGKQMNLQKEVSNMEEKLTKLRGGVTLVSPEERKAIEALYTSTITQWRKRKRMFKDIWDSITENSPKNLKEFKEELGIEYDEDVGVSLQSLSDLMPQGTKRARGK
;
A
#
# COMPACT_ATOMS: atom_id res chain seq x y z
N MET A 1 35.39 -31.26 -36.28
CA MET A 1 34.22 -32.15 -36.43
C MET A 1 33.18 -31.66 -35.43
N ALA A 2 32.07 -31.09 -35.90
CA ALA A 2 31.09 -30.43 -35.04
C ALA A 2 30.41 -31.43 -34.08
N PRO A 3 30.15 -31.06 -32.81
CA PRO A 3 29.52 -31.95 -31.85
C PRO A 3 28.09 -32.28 -32.31
N LYS A 4 27.78 -33.58 -32.31
CA LYS A 4 26.47 -34.14 -32.68
C LYS A 4 25.38 -33.66 -31.71
N PRO A 5 24.11 -33.56 -32.16
CA PRO A 5 23.02 -32.96 -31.38
C PRO A 5 22.90 -33.63 -30.02
N ASP A 6 22.60 -32.83 -29.00
CA ASP A 6 22.38 -33.26 -27.62
C ASP A 6 21.52 -34.53 -27.57
N ASN A 7 22.16 -35.69 -27.45
CA ASN A 7 21.49 -36.97 -27.43
C ASN A 7 20.67 -37.03 -26.13
N VAL A 8 19.38 -37.37 -26.23
CA VAL A 8 18.46 -37.49 -25.09
C VAL A 8 19.08 -38.37 -23.99
N GLU A 9 19.81 -39.41 -24.38
CA GLU A 9 20.57 -40.28 -23.48
C GLU A 9 21.71 -39.56 -22.75
N GLY A 10 22.42 -38.64 -23.41
CA GLY A 10 23.48 -37.85 -22.78
C GLY A 10 22.95 -36.88 -21.73
N ILE A 11 21.84 -36.21 -22.02
CA ILE A 11 21.16 -35.31 -21.07
C ILE A 11 20.67 -36.11 -19.85
N VAL A 12 20.03 -37.26 -20.09
CA VAL A 12 19.52 -38.13 -19.02
C VAL A 12 20.66 -38.70 -18.18
N LEU A 13 21.76 -39.15 -18.80
CA LEU A 13 22.92 -39.70 -18.09
C LEU A 13 23.57 -38.64 -17.20
N ASN A 14 23.82 -37.44 -17.73
CA ASN A 14 24.40 -36.34 -16.97
C ASN A 14 23.51 -35.99 -15.77
N PHE A 15 22.20 -35.87 -15.99
CA PHE A 15 21.27 -35.59 -14.91
C PHE A 15 21.26 -36.67 -13.82
N VAL A 16 21.23 -37.95 -14.20
CA VAL A 16 21.25 -39.06 -13.23
C VAL A 16 22.55 -39.09 -12.42
N ASN A 17 23.69 -38.81 -13.07
CA ASN A 17 24.99 -38.73 -12.40
C ASN A 17 25.10 -37.49 -11.48
N GLU A 18 24.62 -36.33 -11.91
CA GLU A 18 24.60 -35.09 -11.11
C GLU A 18 23.72 -35.23 -9.86
N GLN A 19 22.53 -35.82 -9.99
CA GLN A 19 21.63 -35.97 -8.84
C GLN A 19 22.09 -37.05 -7.86
N ASN A 20 22.86 -38.03 -8.35
CA ASN A 20 23.43 -39.17 -7.62
C ASN A 20 22.51 -39.78 -6.54
N ARG A 21 21.21 -39.90 -6.83
CA ARG A 21 20.18 -40.45 -5.94
C ARG A 21 19.23 -41.37 -6.71
N PRO A 22 18.46 -42.25 -6.03
CA PRO A 22 17.48 -43.10 -6.70
C PRO A 22 16.37 -42.26 -7.37
N LEU A 23 16.11 -42.51 -8.64
CA LEU A 23 15.16 -41.76 -9.46
C LEU A 23 14.19 -42.70 -10.17
N ASN A 24 12.95 -42.27 -10.40
CA ASN A 24 12.02 -42.97 -11.27
C ASN A 24 11.82 -42.19 -12.59
N SER A 25 11.22 -42.83 -13.61
CA SER A 25 11.05 -42.22 -14.93
C SER A 25 10.16 -40.96 -14.93
N GLN A 26 9.22 -40.84 -13.99
CA GLN A 26 8.39 -39.64 -13.84
C GLN A 26 9.21 -38.47 -13.27
N THR A 27 9.95 -38.71 -12.19
CA THR A 27 10.79 -37.71 -11.53
C THR A 27 11.85 -37.16 -12.50
N VAL A 28 12.49 -38.03 -13.29
CA VAL A 28 13.43 -37.57 -14.33
C VAL A 28 12.72 -36.73 -15.38
N ALA A 29 11.51 -37.10 -15.79
CA ALA A 29 10.73 -36.31 -16.75
C ALA A 29 10.33 -34.93 -16.21
N ASP A 30 9.96 -34.84 -14.94
CA ASP A 30 9.59 -33.57 -14.31
C ASP A 30 10.80 -32.61 -14.22
N PHE A 31 11.97 -33.11 -13.79
CA PHE A 31 13.19 -32.30 -13.71
C PHE A 31 13.77 -31.92 -15.08
N LEU A 32 13.60 -32.78 -16.09
CA LEU A 32 14.07 -32.52 -17.46
C LEU A 32 13.01 -31.85 -18.35
N GLN A 33 11.89 -31.38 -17.79
CA GLN A 33 10.85 -30.68 -18.53
C GLN A 33 11.40 -29.45 -19.29
N LYS A 34 12.41 -28.78 -18.73
CA LYS A 34 13.10 -27.63 -19.36
C LYS A 34 13.75 -27.96 -20.71
N PHE A 35 14.06 -29.23 -20.98
CA PHE A 35 14.64 -29.69 -22.24
C PHE A 35 13.57 -30.16 -23.24
N ASN A 36 12.29 -29.97 -22.94
CA ASN A 36 11.14 -30.33 -23.79
C ASN A 36 11.12 -31.81 -24.23
N LEU A 37 11.65 -32.69 -23.38
CA LEU A 37 11.74 -34.13 -23.62
C LEU A 37 10.45 -34.83 -23.19
N LYS A 38 9.90 -35.69 -24.06
CA LYS A 38 8.71 -36.50 -23.73
C LYS A 38 9.08 -37.61 -22.75
N LYS A 39 8.21 -37.87 -21.76
CA LYS A 39 8.38 -38.96 -20.76
C LYS A 39 8.72 -40.32 -21.39
N THR A 40 8.08 -40.67 -22.50
CA THR A 40 8.36 -41.92 -23.22
C THR A 40 9.76 -41.98 -23.81
N GLY A 41 10.30 -40.85 -24.29
CA GLY A 41 11.67 -40.74 -24.76
C GLY A 41 12.69 -40.83 -23.63
N ILE A 42 12.38 -40.23 -22.48
CA ILE A 42 13.21 -40.30 -21.27
C ILE A 42 13.24 -41.72 -20.70
N GLN A 43 12.10 -42.39 -20.63
CA GLN A 43 12.03 -43.77 -20.15
C GLN A 43 12.83 -44.71 -21.06
N LYS A 44 12.71 -44.56 -22.39
CA LYS A 44 13.54 -45.31 -23.33
C LYS A 44 15.02 -45.03 -23.14
N ALA A 45 15.41 -43.77 -22.96
CA ALA A 45 16.81 -43.41 -22.70
C ALA A 45 17.33 -44.02 -21.39
N LEU A 46 16.53 -44.01 -20.32
CA LEU A 46 16.89 -44.65 -19.05
C LEU A 46 17.05 -46.17 -19.21
N ASP A 47 16.15 -46.83 -19.92
CA ASP A 47 16.25 -48.27 -20.22
C ASP A 47 17.50 -48.57 -21.08
N THR A 48 17.77 -47.80 -22.15
CA THR A 48 18.97 -47.98 -22.97
C THR A 48 20.27 -47.75 -22.19
N LEU A 49 20.31 -46.74 -21.32
CA LEU A 49 21.47 -46.46 -20.48
C LEU A 49 21.69 -47.55 -19.42
N ALA A 50 20.61 -48.13 -18.93
CA ALA A 50 20.63 -49.25 -18.01
C ALA A 50 21.15 -50.52 -18.71
N ASP A 51 20.65 -50.81 -19.91
CA ASP A 51 21.07 -51.96 -20.73
C ASP A 51 22.53 -51.82 -21.18
N ALA A 52 22.98 -50.60 -21.51
CA ALA A 52 24.37 -50.29 -21.80
C ALA A 52 25.27 -50.32 -20.54
N GLY A 53 24.71 -50.59 -19.37
CA GLY A 53 25.42 -50.68 -18.11
C GLY A 53 26.02 -49.36 -17.64
N LYS A 54 25.53 -48.20 -18.10
CA LYS A 54 25.98 -46.87 -17.65
C LYS A 54 25.26 -46.42 -16.38
N ILE A 55 24.03 -46.88 -16.18
CA ILE A 55 23.26 -46.69 -14.95
C ILE A 55 22.77 -48.05 -14.46
N SER A 56 22.49 -48.15 -13.18
CA SER A 56 21.85 -49.33 -12.59
C SER A 56 20.35 -49.10 -12.49
N PHE A 57 19.56 -50.17 -12.58
CA PHE A 57 18.14 -50.11 -12.28
C PHE A 57 17.71 -51.27 -11.39
N LYS A 58 16.61 -51.06 -10.67
CA LYS A 58 15.92 -52.09 -9.91
C LYS A 58 14.43 -51.97 -10.13
N GLU A 59 13.81 -53.11 -10.45
CA GLU A 59 12.39 -53.19 -10.69
C GLU A 59 11.63 -53.55 -9.40
N TYR A 60 10.59 -52.79 -9.12
CA TYR A 60 9.69 -52.95 -8.00
C TYR A 60 8.25 -53.05 -8.54
N GLY A 61 7.83 -54.28 -8.87
CA GLY A 61 6.53 -54.55 -9.46
C GLY A 61 6.39 -53.89 -10.84
N LYS A 62 5.56 -52.84 -10.95
CA LYS A 62 5.34 -52.09 -12.21
C LYS A 62 6.27 -50.88 -12.38
N GLN A 63 7.09 -50.55 -11.38
CA GLN A 63 7.93 -49.35 -11.39
C GLN A 63 9.41 -49.72 -11.45
N LYS A 64 10.19 -49.00 -12.27
CA LYS A 64 11.65 -49.10 -12.32
C LYS A 64 12.28 -47.89 -11.62
N ILE A 65 13.24 -48.16 -10.75
CA ILE A 65 14.08 -47.16 -10.10
C ILE A 65 15.45 -47.23 -10.75
N TYR A 66 15.96 -46.10 -11.21
CA TYR A 66 17.26 -45.93 -11.86
C TYR A 66 18.21 -45.18 -10.91
N LEU A 67 19.50 -45.55 -10.95
CA LEU A 67 20.56 -44.96 -10.12
C LEU A 67 21.86 -44.89 -10.92
N ALA A 68 22.63 -43.83 -10.70
CA ALA A 68 24.00 -43.75 -11.22
C ALA A 68 24.86 -44.90 -10.67
N ARG A 69 25.64 -45.53 -11.55
CA ARG A 69 26.58 -46.58 -11.17
C ARG A 69 27.68 -45.98 -10.30
N GLN A 70 27.84 -46.48 -9.07
CA GLN A 70 28.82 -45.90 -8.14
C GLN A 70 30.26 -46.29 -8.46
N ASP A 71 30.45 -47.38 -9.19
CA ASP A 71 31.76 -47.87 -9.64
C ASP A 71 32.41 -46.98 -10.71
N GLN A 72 31.65 -46.04 -11.29
CA GLN A 72 32.20 -45.04 -12.22
C GLN A 72 32.88 -43.86 -11.50
N PHE A 73 32.72 -43.75 -10.17
CA PHE A 73 33.30 -42.68 -9.36
C PHE A 73 34.52 -43.20 -8.60
N ASP A 74 35.58 -42.39 -8.56
CA ASP A 74 36.76 -42.70 -7.76
C ASP A 74 36.40 -42.65 -6.27
N ILE A 75 36.76 -43.70 -5.54
CA ILE A 75 36.58 -43.79 -4.10
C ILE A 75 37.86 -43.26 -3.44
N PRO A 76 37.83 -42.09 -2.78
CA PRO A 76 39.02 -41.54 -2.15
C PRO A 76 39.52 -42.46 -1.03
N ASN A 77 40.83 -42.51 -0.85
CA ASN A 77 41.42 -43.21 0.30
C ASN A 77 41.23 -42.40 1.61
N SER A 78 41.56 -42.98 2.76
CA SER A 78 41.35 -42.32 4.06
C SER A 78 42.13 -41.02 4.24
N GLU A 79 43.33 -40.92 3.65
CA GLU A 79 44.17 -39.73 3.73
C GLU A 79 43.62 -38.60 2.85
N GLU A 80 43.22 -38.92 1.63
CA GLU A 80 42.54 -38.00 0.71
C GLU A 80 41.22 -37.49 1.30
N LEU A 81 40.42 -38.39 1.88
CA LEU A 81 39.18 -38.01 2.53
C LEU A 81 39.41 -37.03 3.70
N THR A 82 40.48 -37.23 4.46
CA THR A 82 40.85 -36.33 5.56
C THR A 82 41.28 -34.96 5.04
N ARG A 83 42.12 -34.94 3.99
CA ARG A 83 42.54 -33.71 3.31
C ARG A 83 41.35 -32.92 2.75
N MET A 84 40.42 -33.59 2.08
CA MET A 84 39.21 -32.96 1.54
C MET A 84 38.30 -32.40 2.65
N LYS A 85 38.24 -33.07 3.81
CA LYS A 85 37.48 -32.55 4.97
C LYS A 85 38.13 -31.29 5.54
N GLU A 86 39.46 -31.26 5.67
CA GLU A 86 40.19 -30.08 6.12
C GLU A 86 40.03 -28.91 5.14
N GLU A 87 40.14 -29.18 3.84
CA GLU A 87 39.93 -28.17 2.80
C GLU A 87 38.50 -27.62 2.82
N ASN A 88 37.49 -28.49 2.91
CA ASN A 88 36.09 -28.07 3.06
C ASN A 88 35.87 -27.23 4.32
N SER A 89 36.50 -27.60 5.45
CA SER A 89 36.40 -26.83 6.68
C SER A 89 37.05 -25.45 6.54
N ASN A 90 38.19 -25.36 5.85
CA ASN A 90 38.87 -24.08 5.60
C ASN A 90 38.06 -23.21 4.64
N LEU A 91 37.53 -23.78 3.55
CA LEU A 91 36.66 -23.07 2.61
C LEU A 91 35.37 -22.58 3.29
N GLN A 92 34.78 -23.37 4.19
CA GLN A 92 33.62 -22.97 4.95
C GLN A 92 33.93 -21.78 5.88
N ALA A 93 35.08 -21.80 6.56
CA ALA A 93 35.52 -20.68 7.39
C ALA A 93 35.76 -19.40 6.56
N GLN A 94 36.38 -19.52 5.38
CA GLN A 94 36.57 -18.39 4.47
C GLN A 94 35.23 -17.85 3.95
N LEU A 95 34.29 -18.73 3.63
CA LEU A 95 32.95 -18.35 3.19
C LEU A 95 32.22 -17.54 4.29
N ASP A 96 32.31 -17.98 5.54
CA ASP A 96 31.65 -17.33 6.66
C ASP A 96 32.28 -15.96 6.97
N GLU A 97 33.61 -15.84 6.87
CA GLU A 97 34.31 -14.55 6.98
C GLU A 97 33.89 -13.57 5.88
N GLN A 98 33.87 -14.03 4.62
CA GLN A 98 33.44 -13.18 3.49
C GLN A 98 31.97 -12.76 3.61
N LYS A 99 31.08 -13.65 4.05
CA LYS A 99 29.67 -13.31 4.33
C LYS A 99 29.55 -12.23 5.39
N LYS A 100 30.37 -12.31 6.45
CA LYS A 100 30.38 -11.30 7.51
C LYS A 100 30.85 -9.94 6.97
N ALA A 101 31.94 -9.90 6.21
CA ALA A 101 32.43 -8.68 5.58
C ALA A 101 31.39 -8.04 4.64
N VAL A 102 30.70 -8.86 3.83
CA VAL A 102 29.60 -8.38 2.98
C VAL A 102 28.47 -7.79 3.82
N SER A 103 28.05 -8.47 4.88
CA SER A 103 26.97 -7.97 5.76
C SER A 103 27.34 -6.64 6.44
N GLU A 104 28.61 -6.44 6.80
CA GLU A 104 29.09 -5.18 7.39
C GLU A 104 29.01 -4.03 6.36
N VAL A 105 29.55 -4.25 5.15
CA VAL A 105 29.51 -3.26 4.06
C VAL A 105 28.08 -2.95 3.62
N GLU A 106 27.20 -3.95 3.52
CA GLU A 106 25.77 -3.74 3.23
C GLU A 106 25.09 -2.89 4.31
N GLY A 107 25.45 -3.10 5.58
CA GLY A 107 25.00 -2.29 6.70
C GLY A 107 25.42 -0.82 6.57
N GLU A 108 26.68 -0.57 6.21
CA GLU A 108 27.20 0.79 5.95
C GLU A 108 26.50 1.45 4.77
N ILE A 109 26.33 0.75 3.65
CA ILE A 109 25.61 1.25 2.48
C ILE A 109 24.19 1.64 2.86
N LYS A 110 23.47 0.80 3.60
CA LYS A 110 22.10 1.09 4.04
C LYS A 110 22.05 2.32 4.95
N SER A 111 23.03 2.48 5.85
CA SER A 111 23.15 3.67 6.69
C SER A 111 23.40 4.93 5.86
N LEU A 112 24.31 4.87 4.88
CA LEU A 112 24.60 6.00 4.00
C LEU A 112 23.40 6.37 3.13
N GLN A 113 22.72 5.39 2.54
CA GLN A 113 21.52 5.58 1.72
C GLN A 113 20.31 6.08 2.51
N SER A 114 20.29 5.95 3.84
CA SER A 114 19.23 6.53 4.67
C SER A 114 19.28 8.07 4.74
N ASN A 115 20.39 8.66 4.32
CA ASN A 115 20.58 10.10 4.25
C ASN A 115 20.42 10.59 2.80
N LEU A 116 19.91 11.82 2.67
CA LEU A 116 19.84 12.50 1.38
C LEU A 116 21.26 12.79 0.87
N THR A 117 21.46 12.69 -0.45
CA THR A 117 22.73 13.12 -1.05
C THR A 117 22.86 14.64 -1.00
N LEU A 118 24.08 15.15 -1.20
CA LEU A 118 24.34 16.59 -1.20
C LEU A 118 23.52 17.31 -2.29
N GLU A 119 23.39 16.69 -3.46
CA GLU A 119 22.59 17.19 -4.58
C GLU A 119 21.11 17.25 -4.22
N GLU A 120 20.58 16.21 -3.57
CA GLU A 120 19.19 16.17 -3.11
C GLU A 120 18.92 17.21 -2.01
N ILE A 121 19.86 17.39 -1.09
CA ILE A 121 19.81 18.45 -0.06
C ILE A 121 19.75 19.82 -0.72
N HIS A 122 20.63 20.10 -1.70
CA HIS A 122 20.62 21.37 -2.44
C HIS A 122 19.32 21.58 -3.20
N GLY A 123 18.81 20.55 -3.89
CA GLY A 123 17.51 20.63 -4.57
C GLY A 123 16.36 20.94 -3.62
N LYS A 124 16.33 20.27 -2.45
CA LYS A 124 15.32 20.51 -1.41
C LYS A 124 15.44 21.91 -0.81
N GLN A 125 16.66 22.38 -0.57
CA GLN A 125 16.92 23.73 -0.08
C GLN A 125 16.40 24.78 -1.07
N MET A 126 16.69 24.64 -2.36
CA MET A 126 16.20 25.57 -3.39
C MET A 126 14.67 25.61 -3.46
N ASN A 127 14.01 24.46 -3.38
CA ASN A 127 12.55 24.37 -3.37
C ASN A 127 11.94 25.06 -2.14
N LEU A 128 12.46 24.76 -0.95
CA LEU A 128 12.00 25.37 0.30
C LEU A 128 12.20 26.89 0.28
N GLN A 129 13.34 27.36 -0.24
CA GLN A 129 13.61 28.79 -0.32
C GLN A 129 12.63 29.51 -1.26
N LYS A 130 12.28 28.87 -2.39
CA LYS A 130 11.25 29.37 -3.30
C LYS A 130 9.87 29.40 -2.65
N GLU A 131 9.50 28.37 -1.89
CA GLU A 131 8.24 28.32 -1.16
C GLU A 131 8.16 29.42 -0.10
N VAL A 132 9.22 29.62 0.67
CA VAL A 132 9.31 30.69 1.67
C VAL A 132 9.12 32.05 0.99
N SER A 133 9.86 32.34 -0.08
CA SER A 133 9.72 33.60 -0.83
C SER A 133 8.29 33.82 -1.32
N ASN A 134 7.67 32.79 -1.90
CA ASN A 134 6.28 32.86 -2.38
C ASN A 134 5.28 33.10 -1.23
N MET A 135 5.49 32.47 -0.07
CA MET A 135 4.64 32.68 1.10
C MET A 135 4.82 34.07 1.67
N GLU A 136 6.04 34.58 1.75
CA GLU A 136 6.34 35.95 2.21
C GLU A 136 5.71 37.01 1.29
N GLU A 137 5.74 36.82 -0.03
CA GLU A 137 5.05 37.71 -0.97
C GLU A 137 3.54 37.71 -0.76
N LYS A 138 2.93 36.53 -0.59
CA LYS A 138 1.49 36.42 -0.29
C LYS A 138 1.16 37.11 1.03
N LEU A 139 1.99 36.92 2.05
CA LEU A 139 1.82 37.49 3.37
C LEU A 139 1.93 39.02 3.31
N THR A 140 2.89 39.55 2.55
CA THR A 140 3.05 40.99 2.30
C THR A 140 1.81 41.58 1.64
N LYS A 141 1.25 40.92 0.62
CA LYS A 141 0.00 41.37 -0.03
C LYS A 141 -1.20 41.34 0.93
N LEU A 142 -1.31 40.30 1.76
CA LEU A 142 -2.39 40.18 2.75
C LEU A 142 -2.27 41.23 3.86
N ARG A 143 -1.04 41.55 4.30
CA ARG A 143 -0.78 42.61 5.29
C ARG A 143 -0.95 44.02 4.73
N GLY A 144 -0.55 44.23 3.47
CA GLY A 144 -0.69 45.51 2.77
C GLY A 144 -2.09 45.78 2.23
N GLY A 145 -2.94 44.74 2.16
CA GLY A 145 -4.35 44.89 1.82
C GLY A 145 -5.09 45.72 2.87
N VAL A 146 -5.94 46.63 2.41
CA VAL A 146 -6.78 47.43 3.30
C VAL A 146 -7.74 46.50 4.05
N THR A 147 -7.73 46.56 5.38
CA THR A 147 -8.74 45.88 6.20
C THR A 147 -10.08 46.60 5.98
N LEU A 148 -10.91 46.05 5.09
CA LEU A 148 -12.19 46.65 4.68
C LEU A 148 -13.26 46.65 5.79
N VAL A 149 -13.14 45.73 6.75
CA VAL A 149 -14.03 45.63 7.92
C VAL A 149 -13.15 45.32 9.12
N SER A 150 -13.18 46.19 10.13
CA SER A 150 -12.41 45.92 11.35
C SER A 150 -13.01 44.73 12.10
N PRO A 151 -12.18 43.97 12.86
CA PRO A 151 -12.71 42.89 13.71
C PRO A 151 -13.78 43.37 14.70
N GLU A 152 -13.67 44.63 15.14
CA GLU A 152 -14.63 45.27 16.05
C GLU A 152 -15.96 45.57 15.36
N GLU A 153 -15.93 46.14 14.16
CA GLU A 153 -17.12 46.37 13.33
C GLU A 153 -17.84 45.07 13.01
N ARG A 154 -17.08 44.03 12.61
CA ARG A 154 -17.63 42.70 12.37
C ARG A 154 -18.35 42.15 13.60
N LYS A 155 -17.72 42.24 14.77
CA LYS A 155 -18.30 41.76 16.03
C LYS A 155 -19.55 42.55 16.42
N ALA A 156 -19.54 43.87 16.22
CA ALA A 156 -20.69 44.72 16.49
C ALA A 156 -21.89 44.35 15.59
N ILE A 157 -21.64 44.13 14.30
CA ILE A 157 -22.68 43.71 13.34
C ILE A 157 -23.22 42.31 13.67
N GLU A 158 -22.35 41.35 13.97
CA GLU A 158 -22.75 39.99 14.38
C GLU A 158 -23.62 40.02 15.66
N ALA A 159 -23.26 40.87 16.64
CA ALA A 159 -24.03 41.05 17.86
C ALA A 159 -25.40 41.70 17.61
N LEU A 160 -25.43 42.75 16.79
CA LEU A 160 -26.67 43.43 16.39
C LEU A 160 -27.62 42.47 15.65
N TYR A 161 -27.08 41.70 14.71
CA TYR A 161 -27.83 40.70 13.95
C TYR A 161 -28.44 39.64 14.89
N THR A 162 -27.62 39.10 15.80
CA THR A 162 -28.05 38.11 16.80
C THR A 162 -29.16 38.64 17.71
N SER A 163 -29.00 39.87 18.21
CA SER A 163 -30.00 40.53 19.04
C SER A 163 -31.31 40.74 18.29
N THR A 164 -31.25 41.21 17.05
CA THR A 164 -32.41 41.52 16.21
C THR A 164 -33.24 40.27 15.89
N ILE A 165 -32.58 39.18 15.47
CA ILE A 165 -33.25 37.89 15.21
C ILE A 165 -33.89 37.33 16.48
N THR A 166 -33.23 37.49 17.64
CA THR A 166 -33.77 37.07 18.94
C THR A 166 -35.03 37.86 19.30
N GLN A 167 -35.01 39.18 19.10
CA GLN A 167 -36.18 40.03 19.34
C GLN A 167 -37.35 39.68 18.41
N TRP A 168 -37.08 39.42 17.13
CA TRP A 168 -38.11 39.00 16.19
C TRP A 168 -38.77 37.68 16.60
N ARG A 169 -37.98 36.66 16.96
CA ARG A 169 -38.53 35.38 17.49
C ARG A 169 -39.41 35.60 18.72
N LYS A 170 -38.97 36.44 19.66
CA LYS A 170 -39.72 36.75 20.89
C LYS A 170 -41.04 37.44 20.57
N ARG A 171 -41.01 38.47 19.72
CA ARG A 171 -42.21 39.24 19.34
C ARG A 171 -43.19 38.40 18.54
N LYS A 172 -42.72 37.58 17.57
CA LYS A 172 -43.57 36.65 16.81
C LYS A 172 -44.27 35.65 17.74
N ARG A 173 -43.56 35.12 18.74
CA ARG A 173 -44.16 34.24 19.75
C ARG A 173 -45.22 34.96 20.59
N MET A 174 -44.89 36.11 21.16
CA MET A 174 -45.84 36.89 21.97
C MET A 174 -47.11 37.26 21.18
N PHE A 175 -46.95 37.69 19.92
CA PHE A 175 -48.08 37.96 19.05
C PHE A 175 -48.93 36.71 18.85
N LYS A 176 -48.30 35.57 18.52
CA LYS A 176 -49.01 34.31 18.29
C LYS A 176 -49.78 33.85 19.55
N ASP A 177 -49.17 33.94 20.73
CA ASP A 177 -49.82 33.54 21.98
C ASP A 177 -51.10 34.38 22.23
N ILE A 178 -51.04 35.69 21.99
CA ILE A 178 -52.20 36.60 22.12
C ILE A 178 -53.23 36.31 21.03
N TRP A 179 -52.78 36.13 19.78
CA TRP A 179 -53.64 35.88 18.64
C TRP A 179 -54.41 34.57 18.79
N ASP A 180 -53.72 33.50 19.19
CA ASP A 180 -54.31 32.18 19.45
C ASP A 180 -55.33 32.31 20.60
N SER A 181 -55.02 33.04 21.67
CA SER A 181 -55.96 33.28 22.79
C SER A 181 -57.25 34.02 22.35
N ILE A 182 -57.14 34.98 21.43
CA ILE A 182 -58.29 35.72 20.89
C ILE A 182 -59.11 34.86 19.93
N THR A 183 -58.44 33.99 19.16
CA THR A 183 -59.07 33.23 18.08
C THR A 183 -59.56 31.84 18.48
N GLU A 184 -59.15 31.32 19.64
CA GLU A 184 -59.46 29.96 20.12
C GLU A 184 -60.96 29.60 20.13
N ASN A 185 -61.82 30.57 20.44
CA ASN A 185 -63.29 30.39 20.47
C ASN A 185 -64.04 31.38 19.57
N SER A 186 -63.37 31.97 18.58
CA SER A 186 -63.99 32.97 17.71
C SER A 186 -64.90 32.33 16.67
N PRO A 187 -66.16 32.81 16.50
CA PRO A 187 -67.05 32.35 15.43
C PRO A 187 -66.70 32.97 14.06
N LYS A 188 -65.72 33.89 13.98
CA LYS A 188 -65.30 34.55 12.74
C LYS A 188 -64.34 33.68 11.92
N ASN A 189 -64.36 33.83 10.60
CA ASN A 189 -63.33 33.29 9.72
C ASN A 189 -61.98 33.99 10.00
N LEU A 190 -60.98 33.24 10.45
CA LEU A 190 -59.66 33.78 10.85
C LEU A 190 -58.98 34.57 9.73
N LYS A 191 -59.18 34.20 8.45
CA LYS A 191 -58.55 34.87 7.32
C LYS A 191 -59.13 36.26 7.09
N GLU A 192 -60.46 36.39 7.12
CA GLU A 192 -61.17 37.66 7.00
C GLU A 192 -60.92 38.55 8.21
N PHE A 193 -60.85 37.98 9.42
CA PHE A 193 -60.56 38.73 10.64
C PHE A 193 -59.13 39.27 10.67
N LYS A 194 -58.16 38.51 10.16
CA LYS A 194 -56.78 38.96 9.99
C LYS A 194 -56.69 40.14 9.00
N GLU A 195 -57.42 40.07 7.89
CA GLU A 195 -57.50 41.14 6.88
C GLU A 195 -58.21 42.39 7.42
N GLU A 196 -59.31 42.23 8.16
CA GLU A 196 -60.03 43.32 8.85
C GLU A 196 -59.11 44.08 9.82
N LEU A 197 -58.23 43.38 10.53
CA LEU A 197 -57.27 43.95 11.47
C LEU A 197 -55.97 44.44 10.81
N GLY A 198 -55.78 44.22 9.50
CA GLY A 198 -54.57 44.60 8.78
C GLY A 198 -53.31 43.90 9.27
N ILE A 199 -53.42 42.65 9.72
CA ILE A 199 -52.28 41.87 10.22
C ILE A 199 -51.64 41.11 9.07
N GLU A 200 -50.33 41.23 8.92
CA GLU A 200 -49.53 40.52 7.93
C GLU A 200 -48.51 39.60 8.63
N TYR A 201 -48.31 38.41 8.09
CA TYR A 201 -47.27 37.48 8.53
C TYR A 201 -46.01 37.63 7.68
N ASP A 202 -44.89 37.14 8.23
CA ASP A 202 -43.59 37.15 7.53
C ASP A 202 -43.74 36.53 6.13
N GLU A 203 -44.51 35.45 6.01
CA GLU A 203 -44.75 34.75 4.75
C GLU A 203 -45.55 35.59 3.72
N ASP A 204 -46.44 36.48 4.18
CA ASP A 204 -47.25 37.35 3.32
C ASP A 204 -46.40 38.45 2.66
N VAL A 205 -45.32 38.87 3.32
CA VAL A 205 -44.35 39.84 2.80
C VAL A 205 -43.10 39.19 2.20
N GLY A 206 -43.12 37.87 2.00
CA GLY A 206 -42.04 37.12 1.36
C GLY A 206 -40.77 36.97 2.21
N VAL A 207 -40.88 37.09 3.53
CA VAL A 207 -39.76 37.03 4.46
C VAL A 207 -39.79 35.71 5.25
N SER A 208 -38.63 35.07 5.42
CA SER A 208 -38.49 33.86 6.24
C SER A 208 -37.54 34.09 7.41
N LEU A 209 -38.10 34.04 8.62
CA LEU A 209 -37.32 34.10 9.85
C LEU A 209 -36.34 32.92 9.97
N GLN A 210 -36.69 31.74 9.43
CA GLN A 210 -35.83 30.57 9.48
C GLN A 210 -34.60 30.74 8.59
N SER A 211 -34.77 31.24 7.35
CA SER A 211 -33.63 31.43 6.45
C SER A 211 -32.63 32.45 6.98
N LEU A 212 -33.12 33.54 7.59
CA LEU A 212 -32.26 34.54 8.23
C LEU A 212 -31.63 34.02 9.52
N SER A 213 -32.37 33.22 10.29
CA SER A 213 -31.84 32.52 11.46
C SER A 213 -30.67 31.59 11.12
N ASP A 214 -30.70 30.92 9.96
CA ASP A 214 -29.67 29.97 9.55
C ASP A 214 -28.35 30.66 9.16
N LEU A 215 -28.39 31.96 8.83
CA LEU A 215 -27.22 32.80 8.56
C LEU A 215 -26.52 33.29 9.84
N MET A 216 -27.13 33.07 11.01
CA MET A 216 -26.49 33.40 12.29
C MET A 216 -25.19 32.61 12.42
N PRO A 217 -24.11 33.21 12.96
CA PRO A 217 -22.90 32.47 13.26
C PRO A 217 -23.25 31.33 14.20
N GLN A 218 -23.24 30.10 13.68
CA GLN A 218 -23.40 28.88 14.46
C GLN A 218 -22.29 28.92 15.49
N GLY A 219 -22.64 29.21 16.75
CA GLY A 219 -21.69 29.23 17.85
C GLY A 219 -20.80 28.02 17.71
N THR A 220 -19.48 28.26 17.67
CA THR A 220 -18.43 27.25 17.54
C THR A 220 -18.92 25.94 18.14
N LYS A 221 -19.28 24.97 17.29
CA LYS A 221 -19.57 23.62 17.76
C LYS A 221 -18.31 23.22 18.50
N ARG A 222 -18.35 23.24 19.84
CA ARG A 222 -17.29 22.67 20.68
C ARG A 222 -16.99 21.31 20.05
N ALA A 223 -15.74 21.12 19.62
CA ALA A 223 -15.27 19.83 19.18
C ALA A 223 -15.70 18.84 20.27
N ARG A 224 -16.63 17.94 19.93
CA ARG A 224 -16.97 16.84 20.81
C ARG A 224 -15.72 15.99 20.85
N GLY A 225 -14.96 16.11 21.94
CA GLY A 225 -13.87 15.20 22.21
C GLY A 225 -14.42 13.78 22.24
N LYS A 226 -13.89 12.94 21.36
CA LYS A 226 -13.54 11.53 21.57
C LYS A 226 -12.52 11.16 20.51
#